data_AF-A0A7J9ZV63-F1
#
_entry.id   AF-A0A7J9ZV63-F1
#
_cell.length_a   1.000
_cell.length_b   1.000
_cell.length_c   1.000
_cell.angle_alpha   90.00
_cell.angle_beta   90.00
_cell.angle_gamma   90.00
#
_symmetry.space_group_name_H-M   'P 1'
#
loop_
_entity.id
_entity.type
_entity.pdbx_description
1 polymer ?
#
loop_
_entity_poly.entity_id
_entity_poly.type
_entity_poly.pdbx_seq_one_letter_code
_entity_poly.pdbx_strand_id
1 'polypeptide(L)' 'MVRLDTRQAEVKNFRRPDETRQFQGKGKADVVTLAGQSILRGTFEPGWRWSRNVGPIAGTEQCEASHLA' A
#
# COMPACT_ATOMS: atom_id res chain seq x y z
N MET A 1 15.62 31.34 22.07
CA MET A 1 15.77 31.08 20.63
C MET A 1 14.92 29.87 20.27
N VAL A 2 13.64 30.09 19.97
CA VAL A 2 12.73 29.00 19.54
C VAL A 2 13.03 28.75 18.07
N ARG A 3 13.60 27.58 17.76
CA ARG A 3 13.78 27.15 16.37
C ARG A 3 12.39 26.84 15.81
N LEU A 4 11.97 27.59 14.81
CA LEU A 4 10.82 27.24 13.98
C LEU A 4 11.25 26.05 13.12
N ASP A 5 10.91 24.84 13.55
CA ASP A 5 10.96 23.66 12.71
C ASP A 5 9.97 23.89 11.56
N THR A 6 10.50 24.17 10.38
CA THR A 6 9.67 24.28 9.19
C THR A 6 9.22 22.88 8.84
N ARG A 7 7.97 22.53 9.14
CA ARG A 7 7.36 21.27 8.70
C ARG A 7 7.39 21.23 7.17
N GLN A 8 8.44 20.63 6.60
CA GLN A 8 8.53 20.36 5.18
C GLN A 8 7.51 19.26 4.84
N ALA A 9 6.78 19.45 3.75
CA ALA A 9 5.88 18.43 3.25
C ALA A 9 6.70 17.23 2.72
N GLU A 10 6.40 16.03 3.21
CA GLU A 10 6.99 14.81 2.65
C GLU A 10 6.27 14.46 1.35
N VAL A 11 7.04 14.22 0.28
CA VAL A 11 6.50 13.87 -1.04
C VAL A 11 7.12 12.56 -1.51
N LYS A 12 6.27 11.58 -1.82
CA LYS A 12 6.66 10.26 -2.33
C LYS A 12 5.98 9.98 -3.66
N ASN A 13 6.58 9.10 -4.47
CA ASN A 13 6.09 8.78 -5.81
C ASN A 13 6.06 7.26 -6.05
N PHE A 14 4.90 6.72 -6.36
CA PHE A 14 4.73 5.30 -6.67
C PHE A 14 5.40 4.83 -7.99
N ARG A 15 6.02 5.72 -8.78
CA ARG A 15 6.92 5.34 -9.89
C ARG A 15 8.27 4.82 -9.40
N ARG A 16 8.65 5.17 -8.15
CA ARG A 16 9.82 4.66 -7.43
C ARG A 16 9.37 4.31 -6.01
N PRO A 17 8.56 3.25 -5.85
CA PRO A 17 8.04 2.88 -4.54
C PRO A 17 9.17 2.45 -3.61
N ASP A 18 8.94 2.58 -2.30
CA ASP A 18 9.88 2.11 -1.29
C ASP A 18 9.89 0.56 -1.25
N GLU A 19 8.75 -0.06 -1.57
CA GLU A 19 8.59 -1.52 -1.65
C GLU A 19 7.56 -1.88 -2.74
N THR A 20 7.76 -3.00 -3.44
CA THR A 20 6.73 -3.61 -4.29
C THR A 20 6.42 -5.02 -3.79
N ARG A 21 5.16 -5.26 -3.39
CA ARG A 21 4.65 -6.55 -2.93
C ARG A 21 3.89 -7.23 -4.06
N GLN A 22 4.31 -8.41 -4.45
CA GLN A 22 3.57 -9.22 -5.43
C GLN A 22 2.36 -9.86 -4.75
N PHE A 23 1.21 -9.87 -5.44
CA PHE A 23 0.13 -10.77 -5.05
C PHE A 23 0.49 -12.19 -5.48
N GLN A 24 -0.27 -13.19 -5.01
CA GLN A 24 -0.20 -14.51 -5.62
C GLN A 24 -0.77 -14.42 -7.04
N GLY A 25 0.09 -14.20 -8.03
CA GLY A 25 -0.27 -14.03 -9.43
C GLY A 25 -0.73 -12.61 -9.79
N LYS A 26 -2.04 -12.40 -9.86
CA LYS A 26 -2.68 -11.34 -10.64
C LYS A 26 -2.49 -9.91 -10.10
N GLY A 27 -1.34 -9.31 -10.34
CA GLY A 27 -1.04 -7.94 -9.98
C GLY A 27 -0.19 -7.78 -8.72
N LYS A 28 -0.17 -6.56 -8.19
CA LYS A 28 0.81 -6.15 -7.17
C LYS A 28 0.35 -4.95 -6.35
N ALA A 29 1.08 -4.67 -5.29
CA ALA A 29 0.99 -3.46 -4.50
C ALA A 29 2.33 -2.71 -4.49
N ASP A 30 2.33 -1.46 -4.95
CA ASP A 30 3.45 -0.55 -4.77
C ASP A 30 3.24 0.24 -3.47
N VAL A 31 4.22 0.26 -2.59
CA VAL A 31 4.14 0.85 -1.24
C VAL A 31 5.10 2.02 -1.12
N VAL A 32 4.62 3.09 -0.49
CA VAL A 32 5.47 4.18 0.00
C VAL A 32 5.21 4.37 1.48
N THR A 33 6.24 4.76 2.23
CA THR A 33 6.09 5.18 3.62
C THR A 33 6.08 6.71 3.65
N LEU A 34 5.02 7.29 4.21
CA LEU A 34 4.82 8.74 4.37
C LEU A 34 4.43 9.01 5.82
N ALA A 35 5.15 9.93 6.48
CA ALA A 35 4.96 10.25 7.90
C ALA A 35 4.92 9.00 8.82
N GLY A 36 5.74 7.99 8.49
CA GLY A 36 5.79 6.71 9.22
C GLY A 36 4.62 5.75 8.96
N GLN A 37 3.70 6.09 8.06
CA GLN A 37 2.57 5.24 7.67
C GLN A 37 2.77 4.68 6.26
N SER A 38 2.40 3.41 6.04
CA SER A 38 2.44 2.81 4.71
C SER A 38 1.19 3.18 3.91
N ILE A 39 1.41 3.70 2.71
CA ILE A 39 0.36 3.93 1.70
C ILE A 39 0.60 2.96 0.54
N LEU A 40 -0.46 2.28 0.14
CA LEU A 40 -0.44 1.23 -0.88
C LEU A 40 -1.17 1.67 -2.15
N ARG A 41 -0.56 1.45 -3.32
CA ARG A 41 -1.24 1.52 -4.62
C ARG A 41 -1.34 0.11 -5.20
N GLY A 42 -2.56 -0.44 -5.22
CA GLY A 42 -2.85 -1.73 -5.85
C GLY A 42 -2.99 -1.63 -7.37
N THR A 43 -2.39 -2.58 -8.09
CA THR A 43 -2.68 -2.87 -9.50
C THR A 43 -3.33 -4.24 -9.55
N PHE A 44 -4.59 -4.31 -9.98
CA PHE A 44 -5.39 -5.53 -9.99
C PHE A 44 -5.65 -5.97 -11.44
N GLU A 45 -5.10 -7.11 -11.81
CA GLU A 45 -5.26 -7.66 -13.16
C GLU A 45 -6.62 -8.37 -13.34
N PRO A 46 -7.10 -8.56 -14.59
CA PRO A 46 -8.37 -9.24 -14.84
C PRO A 46 -8.54 -10.59 -14.13
N GLY A 47 -9.63 -10.71 -13.39
CA GLY A 47 -9.96 -11.90 -12.59
C GLY A 47 -9.17 -12.02 -11.27
N TRP A 48 -8.60 -10.92 -10.78
CA TRP A 48 -8.12 -10.81 -9.40
C TRP A 48 -9.26 -10.94 -8.39
N ARG A 49 -9.00 -11.61 -7.27
CA ARG A 49 -9.89 -11.75 -6.11
C ARG A 49 -9.07 -11.83 -4.82
N TRP A 50 -9.49 -11.10 -3.78
CA TRP A 50 -8.81 -11.12 -2.47
C TRP A 50 -8.48 -12.53 -2.00
N SER A 51 -9.50 -13.40 -1.89
CA SER A 51 -9.36 -14.77 -1.36
C SER A 51 -8.38 -15.67 -2.12
N ARG A 52 -8.04 -15.33 -3.38
CA ARG A 52 -7.09 -16.10 -4.19
C ARG A 52 -5.71 -15.46 -4.26
N ASN A 53 -5.65 -14.14 -4.26
CA ASN A 53 -4.44 -13.41 -4.62
C ASN A 53 -3.75 -12.76 -3.41
N VAL A 54 -4.49 -12.46 -2.34
CA VAL A 54 -3.94 -11.80 -1.14
C VAL A 54 -4.27 -12.58 0.13
N GLY A 55 -5.47 -13.17 0.22
CA GLY A 55 -5.92 -13.96 1.37
C GLY A 55 -4.91 -15.00 1.85
N PRO A 56 -4.26 -15.80 0.97
CA PRO A 56 -3.22 -16.75 1.39
C PRO A 56 -1.94 -16.10 1.95
N ILE A 57 -1.64 -14.86 1.58
CA ILE A 57 -0.51 -14.07 2.12
C ILE A 57 -0.90 -13.44 3.45
N ALA A 58 -2.12 -12.89 3.53
CA ALA A 58 -2.63 -12.19 4.71
C ALA A 58 -3.17 -13.13 5.80
N GLY A 59 -3.47 -14.39 5.45
CA GLY A 59 -4.12 -15.34 6.35
C GLY A 59 -5.60 -15.06 6.59
N THR A 60 -6.28 -14.31 5.71
CA THR A 60 -7.68 -13.90 5.88
C THR A 60 -8.55 -14.24 4.67
N GLU A 61 -9.83 -14.57 4.91
CA GLU A 61 -10.79 -14.84 3.83
C GLU A 61 -11.26 -13.57 3.10
N GLN A 62 -11.29 -12.44 3.81
CA GLN A 62 -11.72 -11.14 3.33
C GLN A 62 -10.69 -10.05 3.68
N CYS A 63 -10.78 -8.92 2.97
CA CYS A 63 -9.95 -7.75 3.29
C CYS A 63 -10.40 -7.16 4.63
N GLU A 64 -9.47 -7.01 5.57
CA GLU A 64 -9.73 -6.38 6.87
C GLU A 64 -9.40 -4.89 6.89
N ALA A 65 -9.05 -4.32 5.73
CA ALA A 65 -8.89 -2.88 5.61
C ALA A 65 -10.26 -2.21 5.82
N SER A 66 -10.26 -1.07 6.52
CA SER A 66 -11.45 -0.24 6.59
C SER A 66 -11.80 0.26 5.19
N HIS A 67 -12.90 -0.26 4.64
CA HIS A 67 -13.51 0.26 3.43
C HIS A 67 -14.49 1.36 3.83
N LEU A 68 -14.38 2.52 3.17
CA LEU A 68 -15.40 3.56 3.30
C LEU A 68 -16.71 3.00 2.71
N ALA A 69 -17.81 3.18 3.45
CA ALA A 69 -19.15 2.84 2.98
C ALA A 69 -19.62 3.79 1.87
#